data_AF-A0A1H8U060-F1
#
_entry.id   AF-A0A1H8U060-F1
#
_cell.length_a   1.000
_cell.length_b   1.000
_cell.length_c   1.000
_cell.angle_alpha   90.00
_cell.angle_beta   90.00
_cell.angle_gamma   90.00
#
_symmetry.space_group_name_H-M   'P 1'
#
loop_
_entity.id
_entity.type
_entity.pdbx_description
1 polymer ?
#
loop_
_entity_poly.entity_id
_entity_poly.type
_entity_poly.pdbx_seq_one_letter_code
_entity_poly.pdbx_strand_id
1 'polypeptide(L)'
;MQVVDKQSFVSRFIELDNHGYVWKDKVYQQILDEFSIKSLDWTLLLDDYIRNFHNHCIGFPNLVSMLQQLKEHHIKLALVSNGFGQFQYDNFKALHVEPLFDEVLISECRASG
;
A
#
# COMPACT_ATOMS: atom_id res chain seq x y z
N MET A 1 4.45 26.06 -17.74
CA MET A 1 4.68 24.77 -17.07
C MET A 1 4.51 25.03 -15.59
N GLN A 2 3.60 24.34 -14.92
CA GLN A 2 3.42 24.53 -13.50
C GLN A 2 4.50 23.72 -12.77
N VAL A 3 5.30 24.41 -11.96
CA VAL A 3 6.39 23.78 -11.20
C VAL A 3 5.87 23.61 -9.78
N VAL A 4 5.72 22.36 -9.37
CA VAL A 4 5.40 22.01 -7.99
C VAL A 4 6.68 21.57 -7.30
N ASP A 5 6.98 22.18 -6.16
CA ASP A 5 8.11 21.77 -5.34
C ASP A 5 7.90 20.34 -4.82
N LYS A 6 8.93 19.50 -4.95
CA LYS A 6 8.86 18.08 -4.59
C LYS A 6 8.53 17.89 -3.12
N GLN A 7 9.15 18.68 -2.23
CA GLN A 7 8.95 18.51 -0.80
C GLN A 7 7.52 18.88 -0.40
N SER A 8 7.00 19.95 -0.98
CA SER A 8 5.63 20.41 -0.79
C SER A 8 4.61 19.36 -1.26
N PHE A 9 4.84 18.76 -2.43
CA PHE A 9 4.01 17.67 -2.93
C PHE A 9 4.02 16.45 -1.99
N VAL A 10 5.22 15.99 -1.59
CA VAL A 10 5.38 14.81 -0.73
C VAL A 10 4.75 15.04 0.64
N SER A 11 5.03 16.17 1.28
CA SER A 11 4.45 16.48 2.58
C SER A 11 2.93 16.55 2.51
N ARG A 12 2.38 17.20 1.48
CA ARG A 12 0.92 17.29 1.32
C ARG A 12 0.27 15.94 1.01
N PHE A 13 0.95 15.11 0.22
CA PHE A 13 0.50 13.74 -0.04
C PHE A 13 0.40 12.90 1.22
N ILE A 14 1.41 12.96 2.09
CA ILE A 14 1.42 12.22 3.36
C ILE A 14 0.31 12.69 4.30
N GLU A 15 0.08 14.01 4.38
CA GLU A 15 -1.03 14.56 5.17
C GLU A 15 -2.39 14.07 4.69
N LEU A 16 -2.63 14.09 3.37
CA LEU A 16 -3.89 13.68 2.78
C LEU A 16 -4.10 12.17 2.83
N ASP A 17 -3.03 11.39 2.65
CA ASP A 17 -3.04 9.94 2.80
C ASP A 17 -3.53 9.51 4.20
N ASN A 18 -3.22 10.32 5.21
CA ASN A 18 -3.62 10.09 6.60
C ASN A 18 -3.31 8.66 7.03
N HIS A 19 -2.04 8.25 6.99
CA HIS A 19 -1.60 6.90 7.36
C HIS A 19 -2.35 5.77 6.62
N GLY A 20 -2.71 5.99 5.35
CA GLY A 20 -3.44 5.05 4.52
C GLY A 20 -4.95 4.98 4.77
N TYR A 21 -5.53 5.85 5.60
CA TYR A 21 -6.99 5.90 5.80
C TYR A 21 -7.74 6.51 4.62
N VAL A 22 -7.07 7.34 3.81
CA VAL A 22 -7.66 7.95 2.62
C VAL A 22 -7.12 7.25 1.38
N TRP A 23 -8.05 6.79 0.53
CA TRP A 23 -7.66 6.12 -0.70
C TRP A 23 -7.07 7.10 -1.71
N LYS A 24 -6.16 6.59 -2.55
CA LYS A 24 -5.32 7.42 -3.41
C LYS A 24 -6.08 8.12 -4.53
N ASP A 25 -7.27 7.64 -4.88
CA ASP A 25 -8.18 8.38 -5.76
C ASP A 25 -8.46 9.79 -5.20
N LYS A 26 -8.83 9.90 -3.91
CA LYS A 26 -9.12 11.17 -3.24
C LYS A 26 -7.88 12.00 -3.01
N VAL A 27 -6.78 11.36 -2.61
CA VAL A 27 -5.50 12.06 -2.42
C VAL A 27 -5.06 12.72 -3.73
N TYR A 28 -5.01 11.97 -4.83
CA TYR A 28 -4.58 12.52 -6.11
C TYR A 28 -5.56 13.55 -6.68
N GLN A 29 -6.87 13.32 -6.61
CA GLN A 29 -7.87 14.32 -7.01
C GLN A 29 -7.65 15.66 -6.28
N GLN A 30 -7.49 15.60 -4.96
CA GLN A 30 -7.32 16.79 -4.14
C GLN A 30 -5.99 17.50 -4.38
N ILE A 31 -4.88 16.77 -4.52
CA ILE A 31 -3.56 17.36 -4.82
C ILE A 31 -3.55 18.04 -6.19
N LEU A 32 -4.12 17.40 -7.22
CA LEU A 32 -4.17 18.01 -8.55
C LEU A 32 -4.98 19.31 -8.54
N ASP A 33 -6.07 19.37 -7.77
CA ASP A 33 -6.86 20.60 -7.59
C ASP A 33 -6.10 21.68 -6.80
N GLU A 34 -5.55 21.34 -5.63
CA GLU A 34 -4.79 22.25 -4.76
C GLU A 34 -3.57 22.86 -5.48
N PHE A 35 -2.87 22.04 -6.26
CA PHE A 35 -1.76 22.51 -7.09
C PHE A 35 -2.19 22.93 -8.49
N SER A 36 -3.48 23.00 -8.83
CA SER A 36 -4.01 23.41 -10.14
C SER A 36 -3.39 22.69 -11.36
N ILE A 37 -2.95 21.44 -11.20
CA ILE A 37 -2.34 20.62 -12.23
C ILE A 37 -3.43 20.08 -13.16
N LYS A 38 -3.65 20.75 -14.29
CA LYS A 38 -4.70 20.37 -15.27
C LYS A 38 -4.25 19.42 -16.38
N SER A 39 -2.94 19.23 -16.53
CA SER A 39 -2.36 18.44 -17.63
C SER A 39 -2.28 16.94 -17.34
N LEU A 40 -2.69 16.51 -16.15
CA LEU A 40 -2.55 15.13 -15.69
C LEU A 40 -3.90 14.64 -15.15
N ASP A 41 -4.25 13.40 -15.49
CA ASP A 41 -5.43 12.73 -14.93
C ASP A 41 -5.01 11.98 -13.65
N TRP A 42 -5.80 12.11 -12.60
CA TRP A 42 -5.59 11.40 -11.32
C TRP A 42 -5.66 9.88 -11.52
N THR A 43 -6.39 9.40 -12.52
CA THR A 43 -6.49 7.96 -12.83
C THR A 43 -5.13 7.37 -13.21
N LEU A 44 -4.32 8.11 -13.97
CA LEU A 44 -2.96 7.68 -14.35
C LEU A 44 -2.02 7.59 -13.15
N LEU A 45 -2.15 8.53 -12.20
CA LEU A 45 -1.40 8.50 -10.95
C LEU A 45 -1.81 7.33 -10.06
N LEU A 46 -3.12 7.06 -9.97
CA LEU A 46 -3.64 5.93 -9.23
C LEU A 46 -3.20 4.59 -9.83
N ASP A 47 -3.26 4.47 -11.15
CA ASP A 47 -2.84 3.27 -11.88
C ASP A 47 -1.35 2.98 -11.67
N ASP A 48 -0.50 4.01 -11.77
CA ASP A 48 0.93 3.89 -11.47
C ASP A 48 1.16 3.46 -10.02
N TYR A 49 0.48 4.09 -9.07
CA TYR A 49 0.55 3.74 -7.66
C TYR A 49 0.19 2.26 -7.42
N ILE A 50 -0.95 1.79 -7.92
CA ILE A 50 -1.38 0.41 -7.72
C ILE A 50 -0.37 -0.58 -8.33
N ARG A 51 0.18 -0.27 -9.51
CA ARG A 51 1.11 -1.16 -10.22
C ARG A 51 2.50 -1.18 -9.62
N ASN A 52 2.97 -0.08 -9.03
CA ASN A 52 4.38 0.08 -8.70
C ASN A 52 4.67 0.21 -7.20
N PHE A 53 3.67 0.43 -6.35
CA PHE A 53 3.90 0.65 -4.91
C PHE A 53 4.59 -0.52 -4.22
N HIS A 54 4.25 -1.76 -4.60
CA HIS A 54 4.85 -2.96 -4.01
C HIS A 54 6.38 -3.01 -4.17
N ASN A 55 6.93 -2.40 -5.22
CA ASN A 55 8.39 -2.31 -5.44
C ASN A 55 9.12 -1.45 -4.40
N HIS A 56 8.38 -0.70 -3.58
CA HIS A 56 8.89 0.20 -2.56
C HIS A 56 8.47 -0.18 -1.14
N CYS A 57 7.84 -1.35 -0.96
CA CYS A 57 7.47 -1.84 0.37
C CYS A 57 8.72 -2.15 1.22
N ILE A 58 8.75 -1.61 2.44
CA ILE A 58 9.81 -1.84 3.40
C ILE A 58 9.17 -2.35 4.69
N GLY A 59 9.61 -3.52 5.15
CA GLY A 59 9.16 -4.08 6.41
C GLY A 59 9.70 -3.28 7.60
N PHE A 60 8.94 -3.27 8.70
CA PHE A 60 9.45 -2.74 9.96
C PHE A 60 10.70 -3.52 10.42
N PRO A 61 11.61 -2.87 11.15
CA PRO A 61 12.72 -3.57 11.80
C PRO A 61 12.21 -4.77 12.60
N ASN A 62 12.92 -5.89 12.50
CA ASN A 62 12.59 -7.16 13.16
C ASN A 62 11.31 -7.86 12.68
N LEU A 63 10.66 -7.41 11.60
CA LEU A 63 9.46 -8.07 11.04
C LEU A 63 9.72 -9.57 10.80
N VAL A 64 10.76 -9.89 10.03
CA VAL A 64 11.06 -11.28 9.65
C VAL A 64 11.45 -12.14 10.85
N SER A 65 12.33 -11.63 11.72
CA SER A 65 12.80 -12.38 12.90
C SER A 65 11.68 -12.65 13.89
N MET A 66 10.78 -11.69 14.09
CA MET A 66 9.61 -11.87 14.95
C MET A 66 8.68 -12.97 14.39
N LEU A 67 8.38 -12.93 13.09
CA LEU A 67 7.52 -13.94 12.45
C LEU A 67 8.16 -15.34 12.50
N GLN A 68 9.47 -15.44 12.29
CA GLN A 68 10.20 -16.71 12.42
C GLN A 68 10.11 -17.29 13.83
N GLN A 69 10.34 -16.48 14.86
CA GLN A 69 10.21 -16.91 16.25
C GLN A 69 8.81 -17.43 16.57
N LEU A 70 7.75 -16.72 16.14
CA LEU A 70 6.38 -17.19 16.33
C LEU A 70 6.15 -18.57 15.69
N LYS A 71 6.69 -18.78 14.48
CA LYS A 71 6.58 -20.05 13.75
C LYS A 71 7.36 -21.18 14.44
N GLU A 72 8.56 -20.91 14.97
CA GLU A 72 9.35 -21.85 15.78
C GLU A 72 8.62 -22.24 17.07
N HIS A 73 7.82 -21.34 17.63
CA HIS A 73 6.93 -21.59 18.76
C HIS A 73 5.61 -22.29 18.37
N HIS A 74 5.48 -22.78 17.13
CA HIS A 74 4.31 -23.49 16.62
C HIS A 74 3.01 -22.65 16.66
N ILE A 75 3.14 -21.32 16.63
CA ILE A 75 2.00 -20.41 16.58
C ILE A 75 1.58 -20.28 15.11
N LYS A 76 0.28 -20.48 14.85
CA LYS A 76 -0.29 -20.25 13.52
C LYS A 76 -0.38 -18.76 13.22
N LEU A 77 -0.02 -18.37 12.00
CA LEU A 77 0.01 -16.99 11.54
C LEU A 77 -0.94 -16.80 10.37
N ALA A 78 -1.80 -15.80 10.46
CA ALA A 78 -2.71 -15.42 9.38
C ALA A 78 -2.64 -13.92 9.11
N LEU A 79 -2.61 -13.52 7.83
CA LEU A 79 -2.83 -12.13 7.44
C LEU A 79 -4.32 -11.89 7.33
N VAL A 80 -4.86 -10.92 8.07
CA VAL A 80 -6.26 -10.50 7.96
C VAL A 80 -6.28 -9.03 7.60
N SER A 81 -6.77 -8.72 6.40
CA SER A 81 -6.79 -7.34 5.89
C SER A 81 -8.09 -7.01 5.15
N ASN A 82 -8.51 -5.76 5.26
CA ASN A 82 -9.67 -5.23 4.55
C ASN A 82 -9.22 -4.42 3.34
N GLY A 83 -9.95 -4.48 2.23
CA GLY A 83 -9.75 -3.60 1.06
C GLY A 83 -9.19 -4.31 -0.17
N PHE A 84 -8.51 -3.54 -1.01
CA PHE A 84 -8.11 -3.89 -2.38
C PHE A 84 -7.23 -5.14 -2.47
N GLY A 85 -7.87 -6.24 -2.85
CA GLY A 85 -7.33 -7.61 -2.78
C GLY A 85 -5.92 -7.76 -3.35
N GLN A 86 -5.78 -7.60 -4.67
CA GLN A 86 -4.51 -7.81 -5.36
C GLN A 86 -3.44 -6.82 -4.90
N PHE A 87 -3.80 -5.54 -4.73
CA PHE A 87 -2.86 -4.52 -4.26
C PHE A 87 -2.25 -4.85 -2.90
N GLN A 88 -3.07 -5.29 -1.95
CA GLN A 88 -2.58 -5.67 -0.62
C GLN A 88 -1.75 -6.95 -0.65
N TYR A 89 -2.15 -7.90 -1.47
CA TYR A 89 -1.40 -9.15 -1.63
C TYR A 89 -0.04 -8.92 -2.28
N ASP A 90 0.06 -8.03 -3.27
CA ASP A 90 1.33 -7.66 -3.92
C ASP A 90 2.27 -6.99 -2.91
N ASN A 91 1.74 -6.06 -2.10
CA ASN A 91 2.52 -5.42 -1.03
C ASN A 91 3.01 -6.43 0.01
N PHE A 92 2.17 -7.39 0.38
CA PHE A 92 2.55 -8.48 1.29
C PHE A 92 3.64 -9.36 0.69
N LYS A 93 3.53 -9.73 -0.59
CA LYS A 93 4.52 -10.53 -1.30
C LYS A 93 5.86 -9.85 -1.43
N ALA A 94 5.87 -8.53 -1.64
CA ALA A 94 7.09 -7.74 -1.71
C ALA A 94 7.92 -7.78 -0.41
N LEU A 95 7.28 -8.10 0.73
CA LEU A 95 7.99 -8.27 2.01
C LEU A 95 8.63 -9.65 2.17
N HIS A 96 8.37 -10.59 1.25
CA HIS A 96 8.92 -11.96 1.25
C HIS A 96 8.65 -12.77 2.53
N VAL A 97 7.57 -12.43 3.25
CA VAL A 97 7.16 -13.12 4.49
C VAL A 97 6.06 -14.16 4.26
N GLU A 98 5.52 -14.27 3.04
CA GLU A 98 4.46 -15.21 2.67
C GLU A 98 4.69 -16.65 3.19
N PRO A 99 5.90 -17.26 3.08
CA PRO A 99 6.12 -18.62 3.56
C PRO A 99 5.99 -18.80 5.08
N LEU A 100 5.95 -17.71 5.85
CA LEU A 100 5.79 -17.73 7.29
C LEU A 100 4.32 -17.81 7.71
N PHE A 101 3.38 -17.44 6.82
CA PHE A 101 1.95 -17.43 7.09
C PHE A 101 1.29 -18.75 6.69
N ASP A 102 0.29 -19.17 7.46
CA ASP A 102 -0.56 -20.33 7.18
C ASP A 102 -1.78 -19.93 6.34
N GLU A 103 -2.28 -18.71 6.52
CA GLU A 103 -3.48 -18.21 5.84
C GLU A 103 -3.35 -16.73 5.47
N VAL A 104 -3.98 -16.35 4.36
CA VAL A 104 -4.09 -14.94 3.92
C VAL A 104 -5.54 -14.65 3.57
N LEU A 105 -6.17 -13.79 4.37
CA LEU A 105 -7.57 -13.41 4.25
C LEU A 105 -7.65 -11.92 3.93
N ILE A 106 -8.01 -11.59 2.69
CA ILE A 106 -8.22 -10.21 2.25
C ILE A 106 -9.67 -10.06 1.78
N SER A 107 -10.40 -9.09 2.33
CA SER A 107 -11.87 -9.02 2.20
C SER A 107 -12.39 -8.99 0.75
N GLU A 108 -11.67 -8.35 -0.17
CA GLU A 108 -12.02 -8.32 -1.59
C GLU A 108 -11.51 -9.53 -2.38
N CYS A 109 -10.51 -10.24 -1.87
CA CYS A 109 -10.09 -11.54 -2.39
C CYS A 109 -11.07 -12.62 -1.90
N ARG A 110 -12.28 -12.63 -2.46
CA ARG A 110 -13.08 -13.86 -2.45
C ARG A 110 -12.68 -14.70 -3.67
N ALA A 111 -11.60 -15.47 -3.53
CA ALA A 111 -11.43 -16.65 -4.37
C ALA A 111 -12.41 -17.71 -3.84
N SER A 112 -13.48 -17.92 -4.60
CA SER A 112 -14.35 -19.07 -4.49
C SER A 112 -13.57 -20.37 -4.75
N GLY A 113 -13.72 -21.34 -3.85
CA GLY A 113 -13.68 -22.78 -4.15
C GLY A 113 -12.31 -23.42 -4.26
#